data_AF-A0A1Y1NEJ7-F1
#
_entry.id   AF-A0A1Y1NEJ7-F1
#
_cell.length_a   1.000
_cell.length_b   1.000
_cell.length_c   1.000
_cell.angle_alpha   90.00
_cell.angle_beta   90.00
_cell.angle_gamma   90.00
#
_symmetry.space_group_name_H-M   'P 1'
#
loop_
_entity.id
_entity.type
_entity.pdbx_description
1 polymer ?
#
loop_
_entity_poly.entity_id
_entity_poly.type
_entity_poly.pdbx_seq_one_letter_code
_entity_poly.pdbx_strand_id
1 'polypeptide(L)'
;ARSTVILTSNMDLKSKLIALIQNGSEIEKCMNDLNLHLRETFQECHDYCFKSGQVYEDVLLLKIDSILDYLHDELNTGHWSEVPVTTRQTFTCVSFIKALVIVSSGADESVRNALKCVDLGLLLGAPLSENCGLMTQAAALFSESMSKPSSVRVLSKRKLPSNLGRVHGKEVPVLHCPSIEHFNENHFKPCYPAVLKDCISHWPAVTKWPDVNYLLELAGSRTVPIEIGSHYADENWTQKLMSLREFIYDHYLDSSSLGYLAQHNLFDQIPELREDIRVPDYCALAREEG
;
A
#
# COMPACT_ATOMS: atom_id res chain seq x y z
N ALA A 1 -21.21 13.51 -24.02
CA ALA A 1 -20.32 12.50 -24.63
C ALA A 1 -19.24 12.06 -23.64
N ARG A 2 -18.26 12.91 -23.28
CA ARG A 2 -17.17 12.55 -22.33
C ARG A 2 -17.68 12.11 -20.95
N SER A 3 -18.58 12.88 -20.34
CA SER A 3 -19.17 12.52 -19.03
C SER A 3 -19.98 11.21 -19.06
N THR A 4 -20.69 10.94 -20.17
CA THR A 4 -21.43 9.69 -20.37
C THR A 4 -20.51 8.47 -20.52
N VAL A 5 -19.36 8.64 -21.17
CA VAL A 5 -18.33 7.59 -21.32
C VAL A 5 -17.64 7.29 -19.98
N ILE A 6 -17.34 8.33 -19.19
CA ILE A 6 -16.76 8.18 -17.85
C ILE A 6 -17.74 7.43 -16.93
N LEU A 7 -19.01 7.84 -16.92
CA LEU A 7 -20.05 7.17 -16.12
C LEU A 7 -20.21 5.69 -16.50
N THR A 8 -20.24 5.36 -17.79
CA THR A 8 -20.37 3.96 -18.23
C THR A 8 -19.15 3.11 -17.86
N SER A 9 -17.93 3.65 -18.00
CA SER A 9 -16.70 2.99 -17.56
C SER A 9 -16.67 2.78 -16.04
N ASN A 10 -17.11 3.77 -15.26
CA ASN A 10 -17.17 3.67 -13.80
C ASN A 10 -18.20 2.65 -13.32
N MET A 11 -19.32 2.50 -14.03
CA MET A 11 -20.33 1.47 -13.71
C MET A 11 -19.83 0.04 -13.99
N ASP A 12 -19.05 -0.15 -15.06
CA ASP A 12 -18.35 -1.42 -15.32
C ASP A 12 -17.33 -1.72 -14.20
N LEU A 13 -16.53 -0.72 -13.82
CA LEU A 13 -15.57 -0.84 -12.73
C LEU A 13 -16.24 -1.16 -11.39
N LYS A 14 -17.34 -0.48 -11.04
CA LYS A 14 -18.17 -0.78 -9.86
C LYS A 14 -18.63 -2.23 -9.87
N SER A 15 -19.10 -2.72 -11.01
CA SER A 15 -19.58 -4.10 -11.15
C SER A 15 -18.46 -5.12 -10.91
N LYS A 16 -17.26 -4.87 -11.46
CA LYS A 16 -16.06 -5.69 -11.20
C LYS A 16 -15.64 -5.68 -9.73
N LEU A 17 -15.70 -4.52 -9.08
CA LEU A 17 -15.38 -4.39 -7.65
C LEU A 17 -16.37 -5.16 -6.78
N ILE A 18 -17.67 -5.03 -7.05
CA ILE A 18 -18.72 -5.79 -6.33
C ILE A 18 -18.51 -7.30 -6.48
N ALA A 19 -18.09 -7.76 -7.67
CA ALA A 19 -17.80 -9.18 -7.91
C ALA A 19 -16.60 -9.73 -7.11
N LEU A 20 -15.76 -8.88 -6.51
CA LEU A 20 -14.69 -9.32 -5.59
C LEU A 20 -15.24 -9.79 -4.23
N ILE A 21 -16.47 -9.40 -3.89
CA ILE A 21 -17.13 -9.83 -2.66
C ILE A 21 -17.66 -11.25 -2.86
N GLN A 22 -16.96 -12.22 -2.30
CA GLN A 22 -17.34 -13.63 -2.41
C GLN A 22 -18.60 -13.96 -1.61
N ASN A 23 -18.80 -13.27 -0.48
CA ASN A 23 -19.94 -13.45 0.40
C ASN A 23 -20.37 -12.09 0.98
N GLY A 24 -21.54 -11.60 0.56
CA GLY A 24 -22.09 -10.32 1.03
C GLY A 24 -22.26 -10.24 2.55
N SER A 25 -22.47 -11.38 3.22
CA SER A 25 -22.61 -11.43 4.68
C SER A 25 -21.32 -11.07 5.42
N GLU A 26 -20.15 -11.11 4.78
CA GLU A 26 -18.89 -10.69 5.44
C GLU A 26 -18.87 -9.18 5.68
N ILE A 27 -19.34 -8.39 4.71
CA ILE A 27 -19.47 -6.94 4.86
C ILE A 27 -20.52 -6.61 5.93
N GLU A 28 -21.63 -7.36 5.96
CA GLU A 28 -22.65 -7.19 7.00
C GLU A 28 -22.12 -7.56 8.40
N LYS A 29 -21.28 -8.60 8.51
CA LYS A 29 -20.67 -9.01 9.79
C LYS A 29 -19.74 -7.94 10.35
N CYS A 30 -18.97 -7.23 9.51
CA CYS A 30 -18.14 -6.09 9.92
C CYS A 30 -18.95 -5.02 10.68
N MET A 31 -20.27 -4.92 10.44
CA MET A 31 -21.15 -3.93 11.06
C MET A 31 -21.54 -4.25 12.51
N ASN A 32 -21.33 -5.49 12.96
CA ASN A 32 -21.75 -5.93 14.29
C ASN A 32 -20.96 -5.25 15.42
N ASP A 33 -19.74 -4.80 15.12
CA ASP A 33 -18.86 -4.14 16.08
C ASP A 33 -19.10 -2.62 16.16
N LEU A 34 -19.86 -2.06 15.22
CA LEU A 34 -20.29 -0.66 15.27
C LEU A 34 -21.44 -0.47 16.27
N ASN A 35 -21.46 0.71 16.91
CA ASN A 35 -22.60 1.14 17.69
C ASN A 35 -23.87 1.28 16.80
N LEU A 36 -25.05 1.26 17.44
CA LEU A 36 -26.33 1.19 16.73
C LEU A 36 -26.50 2.29 15.66
N HIS A 37 -26.10 3.53 15.96
CA HIS A 37 -26.28 4.66 15.05
C HIS A 37 -25.34 4.60 13.84
N LEU A 38 -24.08 4.21 14.06
CA LEU A 38 -23.13 3.99 12.98
C LEU A 38 -23.53 2.80 12.09
N ARG A 39 -24.15 1.77 12.68
CA ARG A 39 -24.69 0.63 11.93
C ARG A 39 -25.79 1.04 10.97
N GLU A 40 -26.74 1.86 11.41
CA GLU A 40 -27.80 2.39 10.53
C GLU A 40 -27.21 3.23 9.40
N THR A 41 -26.28 4.13 9.72
CA THR A 41 -25.58 4.97 8.74
C THR A 41 -24.82 4.11 7.71
N PHE A 42 -24.13 3.07 8.17
CA PHE A 42 -23.44 2.14 7.27
C PHE A 42 -24.42 1.38 6.38
N GLN A 43 -25.54 0.90 6.93
CA GLN A 43 -26.54 0.15 6.18
C GLN A 43 -27.09 0.97 5.00
N GLU A 44 -27.28 2.28 5.18
CA GLU A 44 -27.70 3.16 4.08
C GLU A 44 -26.64 3.27 2.98
N CYS A 45 -25.36 3.41 3.34
CA CYS A 45 -24.25 3.44 2.38
C CYS A 45 -24.11 2.10 1.64
N HIS A 46 -24.21 0.99 2.37
CA HIS A 46 -24.25 -0.35 1.81
C HIS A 46 -25.41 -0.51 0.82
N ASP A 47 -26.62 -0.13 1.24
CA ASP A 47 -27.81 -0.26 0.40
C ASP A 47 -27.72 0.59 -0.86
N TYR A 48 -27.10 1.77 -0.84
CA TYR A 48 -26.83 2.51 -2.08
C TYR A 48 -25.86 1.78 -3.03
N CYS A 49 -24.86 1.08 -2.49
CA CYS A 49 -23.90 0.35 -3.31
C CYS A 49 -24.52 -0.89 -3.98
N PHE A 50 -25.38 -1.62 -3.26
CA PHE A 50 -25.88 -2.94 -3.66
C PHE A 50 -27.37 -2.98 -4.04
N LYS A 51 -28.17 -2.00 -3.63
CA LYS A 51 -29.59 -1.88 -3.97
C LYS A 51 -29.80 -0.63 -4.82
N SER A 52 -30.74 -0.68 -5.76
CA SER A 52 -31.08 0.48 -6.57
C SER A 52 -31.83 1.51 -5.73
N GLY A 53 -31.21 2.65 -5.43
CA GLY A 53 -31.81 3.74 -4.66
C GLY A 53 -31.45 5.12 -5.23
N GLN A 54 -32.32 6.10 -5.00
CA GLN A 54 -32.05 7.52 -5.28
C GLN A 54 -31.61 8.21 -3.99
N VAL A 55 -30.32 8.23 -3.72
CA VAL A 55 -29.73 9.00 -2.62
C VAL A 55 -28.71 9.97 -3.21
N TYR A 56 -28.63 11.18 -2.65
CA TYR A 56 -27.62 12.17 -3.02
C TYR A 56 -26.23 11.71 -2.55
N GLU A 57 -25.28 11.64 -3.49
CA GLU A 57 -23.93 11.12 -3.24
C GLU A 57 -23.16 11.91 -2.20
N ASP A 58 -23.25 13.24 -2.19
CA ASP A 58 -22.56 14.09 -1.21
C ASP A 58 -22.98 13.76 0.23
N VAL A 59 -24.27 13.46 0.43
CA VAL A 59 -24.79 13.07 1.75
C VAL A 59 -24.25 11.70 2.17
N LEU A 60 -24.12 10.76 1.22
CA LEU A 60 -23.55 9.44 1.50
C LEU A 60 -22.05 9.51 1.80
N LEU A 61 -21.31 10.38 1.12
CA LEU A 61 -19.90 10.61 1.39
C LEU A 61 -19.69 11.16 2.81
N LEU A 62 -20.46 12.19 3.21
CA LEU A 62 -20.41 12.70 4.58
C LEU A 62 -20.78 11.64 5.63
N LYS A 63 -21.77 10.80 5.32
CA LYS A 63 -22.18 9.70 6.22
C LYS A 63 -21.06 8.69 6.40
N ILE A 64 -20.46 8.20 5.31
CA ILE A 64 -19.40 7.19 5.40
C ILE A 64 -18.10 7.77 5.95
N ASP A 65 -17.82 9.05 5.73
CA ASP A 65 -16.70 9.76 6.34
C ASP A 65 -16.84 9.79 7.85
N SER A 66 -18.03 10.08 8.39
CA SER A 66 -18.22 10.08 9.84
C SER A 66 -17.97 8.71 10.50
N ILE A 67 -18.25 7.61 9.79
CA ILE A 67 -17.93 6.25 10.26
C ILE A 67 -16.41 6.02 10.23
N LEU A 68 -15.71 6.45 9.17
CA LEU A 68 -14.26 6.32 9.07
C LEU A 68 -13.52 7.19 10.08
N ASP A 69 -14.00 8.40 10.36
CA ASP A 69 -13.42 9.28 11.37
C ASP A 69 -13.54 8.64 12.75
N TYR A 70 -14.72 8.11 13.09
CA TYR A 70 -14.92 7.35 14.33
C TYR A 70 -13.95 6.15 14.42
N LEU A 71 -13.87 5.33 13.37
CA LEU A 71 -12.98 4.17 13.38
C LEU A 71 -11.51 4.58 13.42
N HIS A 72 -11.13 5.68 12.76
CA HIS A 72 -9.78 6.22 12.81
C HIS A 72 -9.41 6.60 14.25
N ASP A 73 -10.30 7.28 14.98
CA ASP A 73 -10.08 7.59 16.39
C ASP A 73 -9.93 6.32 17.25
N GLU A 74 -10.77 5.31 17.01
CA GLU A 74 -10.68 4.01 17.70
C GLU A 74 -9.34 3.30 17.40
N LEU A 75 -8.88 3.30 16.14
CA LEU A 75 -7.60 2.72 15.73
C LEU A 75 -6.40 3.42 16.36
N ASN A 76 -6.53 4.72 16.67
CA ASN A 76 -5.46 5.53 17.26
C ASN A 76 -5.63 5.71 18.79
N THR A 77 -6.58 5.01 19.41
CA THR A 77 -6.76 5.00 20.85
C THR A 77 -5.92 3.90 21.48
N GLY A 78 -4.91 4.28 22.27
CA GLY A 78 -4.05 3.33 22.97
C GLY A 78 -2.90 2.78 22.13
N HIS A 79 -2.38 1.61 22.48
CA HIS A 79 -1.25 1.01 21.79
C HIS A 79 -1.72 0.17 20.58
N TRP A 80 -1.10 0.34 19.41
CA TRP A 80 -1.53 -0.31 18.15
C TRP A 80 -1.69 -1.83 18.26
N SER A 81 -0.84 -2.50 19.05
CA SER A 81 -0.91 -3.96 19.23
C SER A 81 -2.17 -4.44 19.96
N GLU A 82 -2.87 -3.55 20.66
CA GLU A 82 -4.09 -3.85 21.41
C GLU A 82 -5.36 -3.60 20.58
N VAL A 83 -5.22 -2.95 19.43
CA VAL A 83 -6.34 -2.67 18.53
C VAL A 83 -6.95 -3.97 18.01
N PRO A 84 -8.25 -4.24 18.28
CA PRO A 84 -8.88 -5.47 17.84
C PRO A 84 -8.78 -5.66 16.33
N VAL A 85 -8.49 -6.90 15.90
CA VAL A 85 -8.48 -7.26 14.48
C VAL A 85 -9.83 -6.95 13.84
N THR A 86 -10.93 -7.16 14.57
CA THR A 86 -12.27 -6.92 14.04
C THR A 86 -12.52 -5.43 13.77
N THR A 87 -12.09 -4.51 14.63
CA THR A 87 -12.11 -3.06 14.36
C THR A 87 -11.34 -2.70 13.08
N ARG A 88 -10.17 -3.31 12.88
CA ARG A 88 -9.37 -3.13 11.66
C ARG A 88 -10.05 -3.71 10.42
N GLN A 89 -10.71 -4.86 10.54
CA GLN A 89 -11.54 -5.44 9.47
C GLN A 89 -12.75 -4.55 9.15
N THR A 90 -13.38 -3.95 10.15
CA THR A 90 -14.45 -2.96 9.95
C THR A 90 -13.92 -1.74 9.21
N PHE A 91 -12.75 -1.22 9.55
CA PHE A 91 -12.10 -0.13 8.81
C PHE A 91 -11.86 -0.50 7.33
N THR A 92 -11.39 -1.72 7.06
CA THR A 92 -11.29 -2.26 5.70
C THR A 92 -12.65 -2.29 4.99
N CYS A 93 -13.68 -2.89 5.61
CA CYS A 93 -15.04 -2.94 5.07
C CYS A 93 -15.59 -1.55 4.70
N VAL A 94 -15.52 -0.58 5.62
CA VAL A 94 -16.01 0.80 5.40
C VAL A 94 -15.21 1.51 4.32
N SER A 95 -13.89 1.34 4.30
CA SER A 95 -13.03 1.91 3.25
C SER A 95 -13.39 1.38 1.86
N PHE A 96 -13.76 0.10 1.76
CA PHE A 96 -14.19 -0.49 0.49
C PHE A 96 -15.55 0.05 0.04
N ILE A 97 -16.53 0.16 0.95
CA ILE A 97 -17.84 0.75 0.63
C ILE A 97 -17.68 2.21 0.20
N LYS A 98 -16.83 3.00 0.88
CA LYS A 98 -16.55 4.39 0.47
C LYS A 98 -15.96 4.44 -0.94
N ALA A 99 -15.04 3.54 -1.29
CA ALA A 99 -14.52 3.45 -2.65
C ALA A 99 -15.63 3.15 -3.68
N LEU A 100 -16.60 2.29 -3.36
CA LEU A 100 -17.78 2.03 -4.20
C LEU A 100 -18.70 3.25 -4.33
N VAL A 101 -18.93 4.00 -3.25
CA VAL A 101 -19.71 5.25 -3.29
C VAL A 101 -19.02 6.28 -4.19
N ILE A 102 -17.72 6.50 -3.99
CA ILE A 102 -16.93 7.46 -4.77
C ILE A 102 -16.97 7.10 -6.27
N VAL A 103 -16.71 5.84 -6.65
CA VAL A 103 -16.70 5.47 -8.08
C VAL A 103 -18.08 5.59 -8.73
N SER A 104 -19.17 5.39 -7.94
CA SER A 104 -20.55 5.53 -8.41
C SER A 104 -20.89 6.96 -8.83
N SER A 105 -20.24 7.98 -8.24
CA SER A 105 -20.50 9.39 -8.55
C SER A 105 -20.14 9.83 -9.96
N GLY A 106 -19.22 9.13 -10.60
CA GLY A 106 -18.74 9.52 -11.94
C GLY A 106 -18.00 10.87 -11.99
N ALA A 107 -17.63 11.46 -10.86
CA ALA A 107 -16.85 12.70 -10.82
C ALA A 107 -15.46 12.53 -11.45
N ASP A 108 -14.94 13.61 -12.03
CA ASP A 108 -13.54 13.69 -12.45
C ASP A 108 -12.67 13.45 -11.19
N GLU A 109 -11.75 12.48 -11.23
CA GLU A 109 -10.93 11.96 -10.10
C GLU A 109 -11.56 10.92 -9.17
N SER A 110 -12.82 10.51 -9.37
CA SER A 110 -13.48 9.46 -8.58
C SER A 110 -12.62 8.19 -8.43
N VAL A 111 -12.01 7.70 -9.52
CA VAL A 111 -11.10 6.54 -9.51
C VAL A 111 -9.89 6.75 -8.59
N ARG A 112 -9.25 7.93 -8.65
CA ARG A 112 -8.07 8.24 -7.82
C ARG A 112 -8.43 8.32 -6.34
N ASN A 113 -9.55 8.98 -6.03
CA ASN A 113 -10.03 9.12 -4.66
C ASN A 113 -10.50 7.79 -4.08
N ALA A 114 -11.13 6.94 -4.88
CA ALA A 114 -11.50 5.58 -4.50
C ALA A 114 -10.27 4.70 -4.25
N LEU A 115 -9.24 4.77 -5.10
CA LEU A 115 -7.97 4.06 -4.86
C LEU A 115 -7.30 4.50 -3.57
N LYS A 116 -7.25 5.82 -3.29
CA LYS A 116 -6.72 6.32 -2.02
C LYS A 116 -7.47 5.72 -0.83
N CYS A 117 -8.79 5.59 -0.92
CA CYS A 117 -9.60 4.95 0.12
C CYS A 117 -9.24 3.47 0.31
N VAL A 118 -9.05 2.73 -0.79
CA VAL A 118 -8.59 1.33 -0.74
C VAL A 118 -7.21 1.21 -0.12
N ASP A 119 -6.26 2.07 -0.49
CA ASP A 119 -4.91 2.06 0.09
C ASP A 119 -4.93 2.39 1.58
N LEU A 120 -5.78 3.30 2.04
CA LEU A 120 -5.97 3.53 3.49
C LEU A 120 -6.51 2.27 4.19
N GLY A 121 -7.46 1.57 3.56
CA GLY A 121 -7.95 0.29 4.05
C GLY A 121 -6.89 -0.81 4.12
N LEU A 122 -5.86 -0.77 3.26
CA LEU A 122 -4.68 -1.65 3.31
C LEU A 122 -3.70 -1.24 4.42
N LEU A 123 -3.49 0.07 4.60
CA LEU A 123 -2.50 0.61 5.53
C LEU A 123 -2.96 0.51 6.99
N LEU A 124 -4.23 0.79 7.25
CA LEU A 124 -4.78 0.91 8.61
C LEU A 124 -5.71 -0.25 8.98
N GLY A 125 -6.23 -0.98 7.99
CA GLY A 125 -7.19 -2.05 8.21
C GLY A 125 -6.54 -3.42 8.43
N ALA A 126 -7.34 -4.47 8.24
CA ALA A 126 -6.91 -5.86 8.30
C ALA A 126 -7.64 -6.69 7.23
N PRO A 127 -6.99 -7.73 6.67
CA PRO A 127 -7.62 -8.60 5.68
C PRO A 127 -8.93 -9.21 6.20
N LEU A 128 -9.91 -9.29 5.30
CA LEU A 128 -11.16 -10.00 5.56
C LEU A 128 -10.94 -11.52 5.44
N SER A 129 -11.79 -12.30 6.10
CA SER A 129 -11.67 -13.76 6.20
C SER A 129 -12.04 -14.52 4.92
N GLU A 130 -13.08 -14.09 4.20
CA GLU A 130 -13.55 -14.76 2.98
C GLU A 130 -12.69 -14.34 1.78
N ASN A 131 -12.36 -13.04 1.65
CA ASN A 131 -11.41 -12.57 0.64
C ASN A 131 -10.31 -11.69 1.26
N CYS A 132 -9.21 -12.32 1.68
CA CYS A 132 -8.05 -11.62 2.23
C CYS A 132 -7.34 -10.70 1.22
N GLY A 133 -7.57 -10.92 -0.09
CA GLY A 133 -7.02 -10.10 -1.17
C GLY A 133 -7.97 -9.02 -1.69
N LEU A 134 -9.11 -8.79 -1.05
CA LEU A 134 -10.14 -7.84 -1.54
C LEU A 134 -9.54 -6.49 -1.92
N MET A 135 -8.76 -5.89 -1.01
CA MET A 135 -8.22 -4.55 -1.21
C MET A 135 -7.10 -4.50 -2.24
N THR A 136 -6.22 -5.50 -2.31
CA THR A 136 -5.15 -5.53 -3.33
C THR A 136 -5.73 -5.75 -4.73
N GLN A 137 -6.74 -6.62 -4.86
CA GLN A 137 -7.49 -6.82 -6.10
C GLN A 137 -8.25 -5.55 -6.53
N ALA A 138 -8.89 -4.86 -5.58
CA ALA A 138 -9.57 -3.59 -5.84
C ALA A 138 -8.58 -2.51 -6.29
N ALA A 139 -7.42 -2.41 -5.63
CA ALA A 139 -6.38 -1.45 -5.99
C ALA A 139 -5.82 -1.71 -7.41
N ALA A 140 -5.67 -2.98 -7.80
CA ALA A 140 -5.28 -3.36 -9.16
C ALA A 140 -6.31 -2.90 -10.20
N LEU A 141 -7.60 -3.17 -9.97
CA LEU A 141 -8.69 -2.72 -10.86
C LEU A 141 -8.73 -1.18 -11.01
N PHE A 142 -8.59 -0.45 -9.90
CA PHE A 142 -8.49 1.01 -9.96
C PHE A 142 -7.25 1.47 -10.73
N SER A 143 -6.11 0.80 -10.52
CA SER A 143 -4.85 1.13 -11.20
C SER A 143 -4.94 0.92 -12.72
N GLU A 144 -5.55 -0.18 -13.16
CA GLU A 144 -5.79 -0.49 -14.58
C GLU A 144 -6.73 0.52 -15.25
N SER A 145 -7.67 1.10 -14.51
CA SER A 145 -8.63 2.08 -15.03
C SER A 145 -8.05 3.50 -15.18
N MET A 146 -6.84 3.75 -14.66
CA MET A 146 -6.20 5.07 -14.74
C MET A 146 -5.35 5.23 -16.00
N SER A 147 -5.25 6.50 -16.45
CA SER A 147 -4.31 6.87 -17.50
C SER A 147 -2.87 6.64 -17.06
N LYS A 148 -2.06 6.09 -17.96
CA LYS A 148 -0.62 5.95 -17.76
C LYS A 148 0.05 7.32 -17.53
N PRO A 149 1.02 7.41 -16.62
CA PRO A 149 1.78 8.64 -16.42
C PRO A 149 2.63 8.97 -17.66
N SER A 150 2.94 10.25 -17.82
CA SER A 150 3.96 10.69 -18.77
C SER A 150 5.34 10.16 -18.35
N SER A 151 6.12 9.68 -19.32
CA SER A 151 7.49 9.20 -19.06
C SER A 151 8.36 10.33 -18.51
N VAL A 152 9.17 10.02 -17.51
CA VAL A 152 10.11 10.94 -16.87
C VAL A 152 11.53 10.51 -17.16
N ARG A 153 12.42 11.49 -17.35
CA ARG A 153 13.87 11.26 -17.44
C ARG A 153 14.51 11.54 -16.10
N VAL A 154 15.24 10.56 -15.56
CA VAL A 154 16.05 10.76 -14.35
C VAL A 154 17.23 11.67 -14.70
N LEU A 155 17.24 12.88 -14.17
CA LEU A 155 18.19 13.94 -14.57
C LEU A 155 19.57 13.81 -13.92
N SER A 156 19.73 13.00 -12.87
CA SER A 156 21.04 12.83 -12.22
C SER A 156 21.10 11.57 -11.36
N LYS A 157 22.17 10.78 -11.51
CA LYS A 157 22.55 9.81 -10.48
C LYS A 157 23.10 10.61 -9.30
N ARG A 158 22.45 10.58 -8.13
CA ARG A 158 23.04 11.13 -6.90
C ARG A 158 24.42 10.50 -6.73
N LYS A 159 25.47 11.33 -6.71
CA LYS A 159 26.81 10.87 -6.41
C LYS A 159 26.80 10.35 -4.98
N LEU A 160 27.25 9.12 -4.77
CA LEU A 160 27.54 8.62 -3.42
C LEU A 160 28.48 9.63 -2.75
N PRO A 161 28.23 10.03 -1.49
CA PRO A 161 29.15 10.89 -0.78
C PRO A 161 30.52 10.22 -0.75
N SER A 162 31.50 10.86 -1.38
CA SER A 162 32.84 10.29 -1.61
C SER A 162 33.70 10.26 -0.34
N ASN A 163 33.25 10.90 0.74
CA ASN A 163 33.91 10.94 2.04
C ASN A 163 32.87 10.74 3.15
N LEU A 164 32.54 9.48 3.44
CA LEU A 164 32.22 9.12 4.81
C LEU A 164 33.51 9.41 5.59
N GLY A 165 33.47 10.22 6.66
CA GLY A 165 34.68 10.59 7.42
C GLY A 165 35.46 9.37 7.96
N ARG A 166 36.40 9.58 8.89
CA ARG A 166 37.14 8.48 9.57
C ARG A 166 36.18 7.60 10.39
N VAL A 167 35.42 6.74 9.74
CA VAL A 167 34.64 5.69 10.38
C VAL A 167 35.63 4.58 10.71
N HIS A 168 35.91 4.39 12.00
CA HIS A 168 36.69 3.25 12.47
C HIS A 168 35.80 2.01 12.46
N GLY A 169 35.70 1.36 11.30
CA GLY A 169 34.93 0.13 11.10
C GLY A 169 35.80 -1.00 10.56
N LYS A 170 35.37 -2.25 10.80
CA LYS A 170 35.91 -3.43 10.11
C LYS A 170 35.13 -3.62 8.81
N GLU A 171 35.83 -3.81 7.70
CA GLU A 171 35.19 -4.12 6.42
C GLU A 171 34.44 -5.46 6.52
N VAL A 172 33.21 -5.47 5.99
CA VAL A 172 32.39 -6.69 5.94
C VAL A 172 32.87 -7.56 4.77
N PRO A 173 33.15 -8.85 4.97
CA PRO A 173 33.62 -9.72 3.90
C PRO A 173 32.60 -9.85 2.77
N VAL A 174 33.09 -9.88 1.53
CA VAL A 174 32.27 -10.06 0.33
C VAL A 174 32.43 -11.50 -0.16
N LEU A 175 31.32 -12.23 -0.25
CA LEU A 175 31.25 -13.61 -0.73
C LEU A 175 30.51 -13.66 -2.06
N HIS A 176 31.08 -14.32 -3.05
CA HIS A 176 30.44 -14.52 -4.35
C HIS A 176 29.72 -15.84 -4.38
N CYS A 177 28.37 -15.81 -4.38
CA CYS A 177 27.52 -17.00 -4.43
C CYS A 177 28.04 -18.18 -3.56
N PRO A 178 28.26 -17.97 -2.25
CA PRO A 178 28.77 -19.04 -1.39
C PRO A 178 27.78 -20.20 -1.33
N SER A 179 28.27 -21.42 -1.08
CA SER A 179 27.36 -22.53 -0.79
C SER A 179 26.58 -22.26 0.50
N ILE A 180 25.37 -22.82 0.61
CA ILE A 180 24.54 -22.73 1.82
C ILE A 180 25.32 -23.22 3.04
N GLU A 181 26.03 -24.34 2.92
CA GLU A 181 26.90 -24.90 3.97
C GLU A 181 28.01 -23.93 4.38
N HIS A 182 28.73 -23.35 3.41
CA HIS A 182 29.81 -22.41 3.70
C HIS A 182 29.28 -21.16 4.43
N PHE A 183 28.16 -20.60 3.94
CA PHE A 183 27.51 -19.47 4.60
C PHE A 183 27.02 -19.84 6.01
N ASN A 184 26.46 -21.03 6.19
CA ASN A 184 25.94 -21.49 7.47
C ASN A 184 27.03 -21.56 8.54
N GLU A 185 28.12 -22.29 8.25
CA GLU A 185 29.19 -22.54 9.22
C GLU A 185 30.04 -21.31 9.53
N ASN A 186 30.30 -20.47 8.52
CA ASN A 186 31.27 -19.36 8.65
C ASN A 186 30.62 -18.00 8.93
N HIS A 187 29.31 -17.86 8.70
CA HIS A 187 28.61 -16.57 8.82
C HIS A 187 27.30 -16.64 9.61
N PHE A 188 26.38 -17.54 9.25
CA PHE A 188 25.06 -17.61 9.88
C PHE A 188 25.13 -18.05 11.35
N LYS A 189 25.63 -19.27 11.63
CA LYS A 189 25.81 -19.79 13.00
C LYS A 189 26.68 -18.90 13.90
N PRO A 190 27.84 -18.38 13.46
CA PRO A 190 28.65 -17.50 14.30
C PRO A 190 28.13 -16.06 14.35
N CYS A 191 27.03 -15.73 13.68
CA CYS A 191 26.46 -14.38 13.58
C CYS A 191 27.46 -13.34 13.03
N TYR A 192 28.23 -13.71 12.01
CA TYR A 192 29.18 -12.82 11.33
C TYR A 192 28.61 -12.24 10.04
N PRO A 193 28.60 -10.90 9.89
CA PRO A 193 28.03 -10.27 8.70
C PRO A 193 28.85 -10.61 7.45
N ALA A 194 28.15 -10.73 6.31
CA ALA A 194 28.75 -10.88 4.99
C ALA A 194 27.91 -10.16 3.94
N VAL A 195 28.57 -9.65 2.89
CA VAL A 195 27.92 -9.18 1.67
C VAL A 195 27.85 -10.33 0.68
N LEU A 196 26.64 -10.76 0.32
CA LEU A 196 26.42 -11.83 -0.65
C LEU A 196 26.28 -11.24 -2.05
N LYS A 197 27.30 -11.42 -2.88
CA LYS A 197 27.34 -10.92 -4.26
C LYS A 197 26.85 -11.98 -5.23
N ASP A 198 26.26 -11.51 -6.34
CA ASP A 198 25.74 -12.30 -7.45
C ASP A 198 24.57 -13.26 -7.12
N CYS A 199 24.05 -13.23 -5.88
CA CYS A 199 22.98 -14.11 -5.41
C CYS A 199 21.57 -13.72 -5.88
N ILE A 200 21.36 -12.47 -6.28
CA ILE A 200 20.05 -11.94 -6.72
C ILE A 200 20.06 -11.48 -8.18
N SER A 201 21.12 -11.81 -8.93
CA SER A 201 21.32 -11.38 -10.32
C SER A 201 20.18 -11.80 -11.27
N HIS A 202 19.44 -12.85 -10.90
CA HIS A 202 18.29 -13.39 -11.65
C HIS A 202 16.96 -12.70 -11.30
N TRP A 203 16.90 -11.81 -10.30
CA TRP A 203 15.67 -11.11 -9.94
C TRP A 203 15.26 -10.13 -11.03
N PRO A 204 13.99 -10.13 -11.50
CA PRO A 204 13.49 -9.12 -12.42
C PRO A 204 13.70 -7.68 -11.91
N ALA A 205 13.67 -7.45 -10.59
CA ALA A 205 13.92 -6.16 -9.97
C ALA A 205 15.27 -5.53 -10.39
N VAL A 206 16.31 -6.34 -10.60
CA VAL A 206 17.66 -5.87 -10.97
C VAL A 206 17.66 -5.15 -12.33
N THR A 207 16.76 -5.52 -13.24
CA THR A 207 16.65 -4.91 -14.57
C THR A 207 15.49 -3.93 -14.68
N LYS A 208 14.35 -4.20 -14.02
CA LYS A 208 13.14 -3.38 -14.12
C LYS A 208 13.18 -2.11 -13.25
N TRP A 209 13.56 -2.23 -11.98
CA TRP A 209 13.43 -1.13 -11.02
C TRP A 209 14.39 0.05 -11.22
N PRO A 210 15.57 -0.11 -11.87
CA PRO A 210 16.37 1.05 -12.28
C PRO A 210 15.65 2.00 -13.23
N ASP A 211 14.62 1.53 -13.97
CA ASP A 211 13.72 2.40 -14.71
C ASP A 211 12.60 2.91 -13.79
N VAL A 212 12.71 4.16 -13.36
CA VAL A 212 11.68 4.79 -12.50
C VAL A 212 10.30 4.80 -13.16
N ASN A 213 10.22 4.77 -14.50
CA ASN A 213 8.94 4.75 -15.21
C ASN A 213 8.18 3.45 -14.96
N TYR A 214 8.89 2.32 -14.80
CA TYR A 214 8.27 1.06 -14.40
C TYR A 214 7.51 1.20 -13.08
N LEU A 215 8.15 1.81 -12.07
CA LEU A 215 7.54 2.05 -10.76
C LEU A 215 6.38 3.05 -10.84
N LEU A 216 6.52 4.10 -11.65
CA LEU A 216 5.46 5.09 -11.86
C LEU A 216 4.23 4.50 -12.56
N GLU A 217 4.43 3.64 -13.56
CA GLU A 217 3.35 2.96 -14.28
C GLU A 217 2.64 1.94 -13.38
N LEU A 218 3.41 1.11 -12.67
CA LEU A 218 2.85 0.04 -11.85
C LEU A 218 2.23 0.54 -10.54
N ALA A 219 2.92 1.44 -9.85
CA ALA A 219 2.65 1.77 -8.46
C ALA A 219 2.51 3.27 -8.20
N GLY A 220 2.70 4.13 -9.20
CA GLY A 220 2.77 5.59 -9.00
C GLY A 220 1.52 6.19 -8.35
N SER A 221 0.34 5.63 -8.60
CA SER A 221 -0.90 6.12 -7.99
C SER A 221 -1.18 5.57 -6.60
N ARG A 222 -0.37 4.64 -6.09
CA ARG A 222 -0.56 4.00 -4.79
C ARG A 222 -0.15 4.95 -3.67
N THR A 223 -0.97 5.03 -2.62
CA THR A 223 -0.70 5.86 -1.44
C THR A 223 0.27 5.14 -0.51
N VAL A 224 1.38 5.78 -0.17
CA VAL A 224 2.46 5.21 0.66
C VAL A 224 2.82 6.15 1.82
N PRO A 225 3.27 5.61 2.96
CA PRO A 225 3.79 6.40 4.07
C PRO A 225 5.22 6.87 3.79
N ILE A 226 5.44 8.18 3.84
CA ILE A 226 6.75 8.80 3.64
C ILE A 226 7.18 9.50 4.92
N GLU A 227 8.37 9.16 5.41
CA GLU A 227 9.06 9.91 6.44
C GLU A 227 9.71 11.16 5.82
N ILE A 228 9.46 12.32 6.41
CA ILE A 228 10.02 13.60 5.99
C ILE A 228 10.80 14.17 7.17
N GLY A 229 12.06 14.54 6.94
CA GLY A 229 12.98 14.98 8.00
C GLY A 229 14.29 14.20 7.98
N SER A 230 15.23 14.59 8.85
CA SER A 230 16.58 14.02 8.83
C SER A 230 16.68 12.64 9.50
N HIS A 231 15.96 12.44 10.62
CA HIS A 231 15.84 11.17 11.35
C HIS A 231 14.69 11.25 12.38
N TYR A 232 14.18 10.11 12.85
CA TYR A 232 12.99 10.00 13.72
C TYR A 232 13.07 10.72 15.07
N ALA A 233 14.27 11.17 15.49
CA ALA A 233 14.50 11.91 16.72
C ALA A 233 14.57 13.44 16.51
N ASP A 234 14.45 13.90 15.27
CA ASP A 234 14.43 15.33 14.91
C ASP A 234 13.02 15.90 15.16
N GLU A 235 12.93 17.11 15.74
CA GLU A 235 11.66 17.80 16.00
C GLU A 235 10.86 18.09 14.72
N ASN A 236 11.55 18.16 13.56
CA ASN A 236 10.92 18.38 12.26
C ASN A 236 10.57 17.07 11.54
N TRP A 237 10.77 15.91 12.17
CA TRP A 237 10.38 14.63 11.61
C TRP A 237 8.86 14.49 11.60
N THR A 238 8.31 14.06 10.46
CA THR A 238 6.89 13.76 10.32
C THR A 238 6.68 12.62 9.34
N GLN A 239 5.53 11.96 9.45
CA GLN A 239 5.08 10.95 8.49
C GLN A 239 3.90 11.51 7.71
N LYS A 240 3.99 11.46 6.38
CA LYS A 240 2.93 11.92 5.48
C LYS A 240 2.52 10.80 4.54
N LEU A 241 1.21 10.64 4.36
CA LEU A 241 0.66 9.83 3.28
C LEU A 241 0.62 10.65 1.98
N MET A 242 1.23 10.12 0.93
CA MET A 242 1.19 10.68 -0.42
C MET A 242 1.25 9.55 -1.45
N SER A 243 0.96 9.83 -2.71
CA SER A 243 1.17 8.86 -3.76
C SER A 243 2.66 8.60 -4.01
N LEU A 244 3.01 7.38 -4.45
CA LEU A 244 4.38 7.05 -4.82
C LEU A 244 4.90 7.99 -5.94
N ARG A 245 4.01 8.45 -6.82
CA ARG A 245 4.30 9.44 -7.86
C ARG A 245 4.71 10.78 -7.27
N GLU A 246 3.95 11.32 -6.32
CA GLU A 246 4.30 12.56 -5.61
C GLU A 246 5.66 12.40 -4.92
N PHE A 247 5.88 11.27 -4.23
CA PHE A 247 7.17 10.99 -3.61
C PHE A 247 8.33 11.01 -4.63
N ILE A 248 8.17 10.33 -5.77
CA ILE A 248 9.19 10.29 -6.82
C ILE A 248 9.45 11.69 -7.38
N TYR A 249 8.43 12.49 -7.63
CA TYR A 249 8.62 13.85 -8.14
C TYR A 249 9.27 14.76 -7.11
N ASP A 250 8.73 14.81 -5.89
CA ASP A 250 9.04 15.84 -4.90
C ASP A 250 10.32 15.56 -4.08
N HIS A 251 10.72 14.29 -3.98
CA HIS A 251 11.84 13.87 -3.11
C HIS A 251 12.95 13.10 -3.83
N TYR A 252 12.65 12.45 -4.97
CA TYR A 252 13.65 11.73 -5.76
C TYR A 252 14.18 12.55 -6.93
N LEU A 253 13.29 13.12 -7.74
CA LEU A 253 13.64 13.89 -8.94
C LEU A 253 13.95 15.35 -8.61
N ASP A 254 13.00 16.04 -7.97
CA ASP A 254 13.20 17.37 -7.41
C ASP A 254 13.81 17.19 -6.03
N SER A 255 15.13 17.37 -5.88
CA SER A 255 15.82 17.13 -4.59
C SER A 255 15.60 18.28 -3.60
N SER A 256 14.37 18.79 -3.54
CA SER A 256 13.94 19.96 -2.76
C SER A 256 13.95 19.68 -1.26
N SER A 257 13.58 18.46 -0.86
CA SER A 257 13.52 18.02 0.54
C SER A 257 13.78 16.51 0.65
N LEU A 258 14.38 16.08 1.77
CA LEU A 258 14.64 14.67 2.05
C LEU A 258 13.34 13.98 2.45
N GLY A 259 12.92 13.02 1.64
CA GLY A 259 11.83 12.09 1.97
C GLY A 259 12.33 10.65 1.87
N TYR A 260 11.80 9.78 2.71
CA TYR A 260 12.18 8.37 2.75
C TYR A 260 10.95 7.46 2.88
N LEU A 261 10.75 6.58 1.89
CA LEU A 261 9.82 5.46 1.98
C LEU A 261 10.52 4.32 2.74
N ALA A 262 10.28 4.26 4.05
CA ALA A 262 10.95 3.33 4.96
C ALA A 262 9.96 2.39 5.65
N GLN A 263 10.45 1.22 6.06
CA GLN A 263 9.77 0.29 6.97
C GLN A 263 8.32 -0.05 6.59
N HIS A 264 8.01 -0.02 5.29
CA HIS A 264 6.69 -0.31 4.75
C HIS A 264 6.67 -1.65 4.04
N ASN A 265 5.66 -2.48 4.32
CA ASN A 265 5.44 -3.77 3.66
C ASN A 265 4.88 -3.58 2.24
N LEU A 266 5.67 -2.93 1.38
CA LEU A 266 5.23 -2.50 0.04
C LEU A 266 4.76 -3.67 -0.82
N PHE A 267 5.34 -4.85 -0.67
CA PHE A 267 4.96 -6.06 -1.42
C PHE A 267 3.61 -6.65 -1.01
N ASP A 268 3.14 -6.37 0.21
CA ASP A 268 1.79 -6.75 0.64
C ASP A 268 0.75 -5.78 0.08
N GLN A 269 1.09 -4.49 0.03
CA GLN A 269 0.23 -3.49 -0.60
C GLN A 269 0.18 -3.64 -2.13
N ILE A 270 1.32 -3.98 -2.76
CA ILE A 270 1.50 -4.06 -4.21
C ILE A 270 2.10 -5.43 -4.58
N PRO A 271 1.27 -6.49 -4.62
CA PRO A 271 1.72 -7.85 -4.91
C PRO A 271 2.47 -7.99 -6.25
N GLU A 272 2.19 -7.14 -7.23
CA GLU A 272 2.86 -7.14 -8.53
C GLU A 272 4.37 -6.86 -8.41
N LEU A 273 4.80 -6.09 -7.40
CA LEU A 273 6.22 -5.89 -7.10
C LEU A 273 6.87 -7.10 -6.45
N ARG A 274 6.10 -7.96 -5.76
CA ARG A 274 6.59 -9.21 -5.18
C ARG A 274 7.07 -10.17 -6.28
N GLU A 275 6.42 -10.14 -7.45
CA GLU A 275 6.80 -10.95 -8.60
C GLU A 275 8.19 -10.61 -9.18
N ASP A 276 8.76 -9.46 -8.80
CA ASP A 276 10.08 -9.03 -9.23
C ASP A 276 11.23 -9.48 -8.31
N ILE A 277 10.92 -10.08 -7.16
CA ILE A 277 11.91 -10.56 -6.18
C ILE A 277 11.66 -12.03 -5.81
N ARG A 278 12.64 -12.68 -5.17
CA ARG A 278 12.49 -14.05 -4.66
C ARG A 278 13.02 -14.13 -3.24
N VAL A 279 12.57 -15.10 -2.45
CA VAL A 279 13.18 -15.38 -1.14
C VAL A 279 14.57 -15.99 -1.39
N PRO A 280 15.66 -15.44 -0.82
CA PRO A 280 16.99 -16.04 -0.95
C PRO A 280 17.06 -17.44 -0.33
N ASP A 281 17.77 -18.37 -0.98
CA ASP A 281 17.89 -19.76 -0.50
C ASP A 281 18.48 -19.87 0.92
N TYR A 282 19.37 -18.94 1.29
CA TYR A 282 19.96 -18.89 2.63
C TYR A 282 18.93 -18.72 3.75
N CYS A 283 17.73 -18.19 3.46
CA CYS A 283 16.65 -18.08 4.44
C CYS A 283 16.13 -19.46 4.90
N ALA A 284 16.42 -20.55 4.18
CA ALA A 284 16.09 -21.90 4.61
C ALA A 284 16.82 -22.32 5.89
N LEU A 285 18.00 -21.74 6.18
CA LEU A 285 18.78 -22.03 7.38
C LEU A 285 18.03 -21.68 8.68
N ALA A 286 17.18 -20.65 8.64
CA ALA A 286 16.37 -20.24 9.79
C ALA A 286 15.28 -21.27 10.17
N ARG A 287 15.02 -22.27 9.32
CA ARG A 287 14.02 -23.32 9.57
C ARG A 287 14.58 -24.53 10.34
N GLU A 288 15.90 -24.62 10.51
CA GLU A 288 16.57 -25.75 11.15
C GLU A 288 16.85 -25.56 12.65
N GLU A 289 16.57 -24.38 13.20
CA GLU A 289 16.60 -24.13 14.65
C GLU A 289 15.19 -24.36 15.26
N GLY A 290 14.79 -25.63 15.32
CA GLY A 290 13.61 -26.12 16.02
C GLY A 290 13.98 -27.10 17.13
#